data_AF-A0A2N3AIV4-F1
#
_entry.id   AF-A0A2N3AIV4-F1
#
_cell.length_a   1.000
_cell.length_b   1.000
_cell.length_c   1.000
_cell.angle_alpha   90.00
_cell.angle_beta   90.00
_cell.angle_gamma   90.00
#
_symmetry.space_group_name_H-M   'P 1'
#
loop_
_entity.id
_entity.type
_entity.pdbx_description
1 polymer ?
#
loop_
_entity_poly.entity_id
_entity_poly.type
_entity_poly.pdbx_seq_one_letter_code
_entity_poly.pdbx_strand_id
1 'polypeptide(L)'
;SHVAMAGTSICWGVVHKGQHLSPKLVSFPYVAYDDEMIYTFGGAATAGGIVKWFRDQFCVKEREAERELNISAYRLLDEEAEDIPPGSEGLLLLPYFMGERSPIWDPDAKGTIIGLTLYHTRKHIYRAILEGVAYSLRHNIEAGLESGLELAEECVMVGGATRSPLWMKMFSDVTGYPIKTLAQNVEAPYGDALLAGVGTGVLDSYERIKDWVRFDRTIYPDKKAKKIYDQYFIEYKKAYKSLKDTMKTLGKIN
;
A
#
# COMPACT_ATOMS: atom_id res chain seq x y z
N SER A 1 -10.13 -3.86 -13.55
CA SER A 1 -9.17 -4.17 -12.46
C SER A 1 -9.01 -2.96 -11.57
N HIS A 2 -8.68 -3.16 -10.30
CA HIS A 2 -8.19 -2.08 -9.44
C HIS A 2 -6.68 -2.21 -9.24
N VAL A 3 -6.00 -1.10 -9.03
CA VAL A 3 -4.54 -1.02 -9.04
C VAL A 3 -4.05 -0.36 -7.77
N ALA A 4 -3.01 -0.92 -7.17
CA ALA A 4 -2.25 -0.33 -6.09
C ALA A 4 -0.81 -0.06 -6.55
N MET A 5 -0.31 1.14 -6.28
CA MET A 5 1.03 1.61 -6.61
C MET A 5 1.76 1.88 -5.30
N ALA A 6 2.68 1.01 -4.92
CA ALA A 6 3.39 1.06 -3.64
C ALA A 6 4.86 1.48 -3.84
N GLY A 7 5.09 2.79 -3.78
CA GLY A 7 6.42 3.42 -3.79
C GLY A 7 6.74 4.05 -2.44
N THR A 8 7.30 5.26 -2.42
CA THR A 8 7.51 6.04 -1.18
C THR A 8 6.20 6.24 -0.41
N SER A 9 5.11 6.47 -1.14
CA SER A 9 3.73 6.47 -0.67
C SER A 9 2.95 5.34 -1.38
N ILE A 10 1.72 5.07 -0.96
CA ILE A 10 0.86 4.11 -1.66
C ILE A 10 -0.38 4.81 -2.21
N CYS A 11 -0.78 4.44 -3.42
CA CYS A 11 -2.00 4.90 -4.06
C CYS A 11 -2.78 3.68 -4.54
N TRP A 12 -4.06 3.59 -4.22
CA TRP A 12 -4.98 2.59 -4.75
C TRP A 12 -6.07 3.29 -5.55
N GLY A 13 -6.41 2.77 -6.72
CA GLY A 13 -7.47 3.33 -7.54
C GLY A 13 -8.15 2.34 -8.46
N VAL A 14 -9.31 2.74 -8.96
CA VAL A 14 -10.16 1.97 -9.86
C VAL A 14 -10.84 2.91 -10.86
N VAL A 15 -10.98 2.43 -12.09
CA VAL A 15 -11.76 3.10 -13.14
C VAL A 15 -13.12 2.43 -13.21
N HIS A 16 -14.20 3.20 -13.15
CA HIS A 16 -15.57 2.68 -13.07
C HIS A 16 -16.57 3.59 -13.80
N LYS A 17 -17.78 3.08 -14.02
CA LYS A 17 -18.96 3.86 -14.44
C LYS A 17 -19.80 4.23 -13.20
N GLY A 18 -20.69 5.22 -13.33
CA GLY A 18 -21.65 5.58 -12.28
C GLY A 18 -21.11 6.52 -11.19
N GLN A 19 -21.99 6.99 -10.32
CA GLN A 19 -21.71 8.04 -9.32
C GLN A 19 -21.37 7.46 -7.93
N HIS A 20 -20.38 6.57 -7.86
CA HIS A 20 -19.88 5.99 -6.60
C HIS A 20 -18.92 6.93 -5.88
N LEU A 21 -19.42 8.10 -5.46
CA LEU A 21 -18.60 9.16 -4.85
C LEU A 21 -18.52 8.99 -3.34
N SER A 22 -17.34 9.26 -2.77
CA SER A 22 -17.11 9.21 -1.34
C SER A 22 -16.21 10.35 -0.88
N PRO A 23 -16.54 11.05 0.24
CA PRO A 23 -15.63 12.05 0.81
C PRO A 23 -14.34 11.44 1.36
N LYS A 24 -14.28 10.11 1.51
CA LYS A 24 -13.07 9.39 1.91
C LYS A 24 -12.08 9.23 0.76
N LEU A 25 -12.52 9.39 -0.49
CA LEU A 25 -11.72 9.14 -1.69
C LEU A 25 -11.72 10.39 -2.58
N VAL A 26 -10.91 10.36 -3.64
CA VAL A 26 -10.89 11.39 -4.67
C VAL A 26 -11.36 10.77 -5.98
N SER A 27 -12.28 11.44 -6.65
CA SER A 27 -12.87 10.99 -7.92
C SER A 27 -12.81 12.10 -8.96
N PHE A 28 -12.44 11.77 -10.19
CA PHE A 28 -12.45 12.71 -11.33
C PHE A 28 -12.64 11.97 -12.67
N PRO A 29 -13.03 12.67 -13.75
CA PRO A 29 -13.15 12.09 -15.10
C PRO A 29 -11.89 11.35 -15.55
N TYR A 30 -12.04 10.14 -16.09
CA TYR A 30 -10.91 9.32 -16.51
C TYR A 30 -10.37 9.76 -17.88
N VAL A 31 -9.06 10.00 -17.98
CA VAL A 31 -8.41 10.61 -19.15
C VAL A 31 -8.66 9.93 -20.50
N ALA A 32 -8.89 8.61 -20.54
CA ALA A 32 -9.07 7.88 -21.79
C ALA A 32 -10.54 7.87 -22.28
N TYR A 33 -11.49 8.22 -21.41
CA TYR A 33 -12.93 8.20 -21.69
C TYR A 33 -13.61 9.14 -20.68
N ASP A 34 -13.34 10.44 -20.78
CA ASP A 34 -13.61 11.44 -19.74
C ASP A 34 -15.09 11.81 -19.61
N ASP A 35 -15.90 11.49 -20.61
CA ASP A 35 -17.36 11.63 -20.62
C ASP A 35 -18.11 10.40 -20.07
N GLU A 36 -17.48 9.23 -20.05
CA GLU A 36 -18.11 7.97 -19.65
C GLU A 36 -17.59 7.37 -18.33
N MET A 37 -16.32 7.58 -18.02
CA MET A 37 -15.60 6.84 -16.99
C MET A 37 -15.06 7.78 -15.92
N ILE A 38 -15.10 7.30 -14.67
CA ILE A 38 -14.55 8.00 -13.51
C ILE A 38 -13.36 7.20 -12.99
N TYR A 39 -12.27 7.90 -12.67
CA TYR A 39 -11.19 7.36 -11.88
C TYR A 39 -11.36 7.77 -10.43
N THR A 40 -11.52 6.78 -9.55
CA THR A 40 -11.61 6.98 -8.10
C THR A 40 -10.40 6.36 -7.44
N PHE A 41 -9.76 7.10 -6.55
CA PHE A 41 -8.56 6.63 -5.85
C PHE A 41 -8.48 7.14 -4.42
N GLY A 42 -7.72 6.41 -3.61
CA GLY A 42 -7.29 6.79 -2.27
C GLY A 42 -5.80 6.52 -2.14
N GLY A 43 -5.07 7.40 -1.46
CA GLY A 43 -3.64 7.21 -1.25
C GLY A 43 -3.25 7.46 0.19
N ALA A 44 -2.35 6.62 0.70
CA ALA A 44 -1.75 6.82 2.02
C ALA A 44 -0.43 7.58 1.86
N ALA A 45 -0.12 8.51 2.77
CA ALA A 45 1.04 9.38 2.67
C ALA A 45 2.37 8.61 2.80
N THR A 46 2.39 7.51 3.55
CA THR A 46 3.61 6.79 3.89
C THR A 46 3.48 5.29 3.58
N ALA A 47 4.39 4.77 2.76
CA ALA A 47 4.54 3.34 2.47
C ALA A 47 6.02 2.94 2.47
N GLY A 48 6.70 2.95 1.32
CA GLY A 48 8.16 2.73 1.26
C GLY A 48 8.96 3.78 2.03
N GLY A 49 8.40 4.97 2.27
CA GLY A 49 9.00 6.02 3.09
C GLY A 49 9.28 5.58 4.54
N ILE A 50 8.35 4.87 5.19
CA ILE A 50 8.54 4.37 6.57
C ILE A 50 9.56 3.22 6.59
N VAL A 51 9.56 2.36 5.58
CA VAL A 51 10.55 1.28 5.43
C VAL A 51 11.96 1.87 5.27
N LYS A 52 12.11 2.87 4.40
CA LYS A 52 13.38 3.60 4.22
C LYS A 52 13.81 4.30 5.52
N TRP A 53 12.89 5.00 6.18
CA TRP A 53 13.17 5.65 7.46
C TRP A 53 13.65 4.65 8.50
N PHE A 54 12.96 3.51 8.66
CA PHE A 54 13.35 2.49 9.61
C PHE A 54 14.74 1.92 9.31
N ARG A 55 15.01 1.59 8.04
CA ARG A 55 16.33 1.16 7.60
C ARG A 55 17.41 2.20 7.93
N ASP A 56 17.15 3.47 7.62
CA ASP A 56 18.13 4.54 7.77
C ASP A 56 18.43 4.85 9.24
N GLN A 57 17.45 4.70 10.13
CA GLN A 57 17.57 5.02 11.56
C GLN A 57 18.00 3.85 12.45
N PHE A 58 17.59 2.61 12.12
CA PHE A 58 17.74 1.46 13.02
C PHE A 58 18.56 0.31 12.45
N CYS A 59 18.93 0.34 11.16
CA CYS A 59 19.54 -0.79 10.45
C CYS A 59 20.91 -0.44 9.87
N VAL A 60 21.79 0.09 10.72
CA VAL A 60 23.15 0.54 10.33
C VAL A 60 23.95 -0.61 9.71
N LYS A 61 23.93 -1.79 10.32
CA LYS A 61 24.66 -2.97 9.85
C LYS A 61 24.22 -3.46 8.47
N GLU A 62 22.92 -3.43 8.20
CA GLU A 62 22.37 -3.86 6.90
C GLU A 62 22.75 -2.87 5.81
N ARG A 63 22.85 -1.58 6.15
CA ARG A 63 23.32 -0.55 5.22
C ARG A 63 24.82 -0.66 4.95
N GLU A 64 25.61 -1.05 5.95
CA GLU A 64 27.03 -1.36 5.76
C GLU A 64 27.19 -2.58 4.86
N ALA A 65 26.44 -3.66 5.12
CA ALA A 65 26.42 -4.85 4.26
C ALA A 65 25.98 -4.53 2.82
N GLU A 66 25.01 -3.63 2.62
CA GLU A 66 24.61 -3.17 1.29
C GLU A 66 25.74 -2.46 0.54
N ARG A 67 26.56 -1.68 1.25
CA ARG A 67 27.70 -0.97 0.64
C ARG A 67 28.88 -1.89 0.35
N GLU A 68 29.18 -2.79 1.27
CA GLU A 68 30.40 -3.62 1.23
C GLU A 68 30.21 -4.90 0.42
N LEU A 69 29.03 -5.52 0.53
CA LEU A 69 28.73 -6.84 -0.05
C LEU A 69 27.74 -6.76 -1.22
N ASN A 70 27.22 -5.57 -1.53
CA ASN A 70 26.20 -5.35 -2.56
C ASN A 70 24.93 -6.21 -2.35
N ILE A 71 24.61 -6.51 -1.09
CA ILE A 71 23.39 -7.23 -0.69
C ILE A 71 22.36 -6.20 -0.23
N SER A 72 21.19 -6.16 -0.86
CA SER A 72 20.18 -5.15 -0.51
C SER A 72 19.81 -5.21 0.97
N ALA A 73 19.89 -4.06 1.65
CA ALA A 73 19.53 -3.94 3.06
C ALA A 73 18.06 -4.33 3.31
N TYR A 74 17.18 -4.02 2.37
CA TYR A 74 15.75 -4.39 2.45
C TYR A 74 15.56 -5.91 2.37
N ARG A 75 16.36 -6.60 1.56
CA ARG A 75 16.30 -8.06 1.46
C ARG A 75 16.70 -8.72 2.78
N LEU A 76 17.77 -8.22 3.41
CA LEU A 76 18.19 -8.71 4.73
C LEU A 76 17.09 -8.51 5.79
N LEU A 77 16.42 -7.36 5.78
CA LEU A 77 15.31 -7.09 6.70
C LEU A 77 14.08 -7.96 6.43
N ASP A 78 13.77 -8.23 5.16
CA ASP A 78 12.70 -9.16 4.78
C ASP A 78 13.00 -10.58 5.27
N GLU A 79 14.23 -11.08 5.05
CA GLU A 79 14.68 -12.40 5.50
C GLU A 79 14.58 -12.53 7.03
N GLU A 80 14.95 -11.50 7.79
CA GLU A 80 14.83 -11.52 9.26
C GLU A 80 13.38 -11.53 9.76
N ALA A 81 12.47 -10.89 9.02
CA ALA A 81 11.08 -10.74 9.41
C ALA A 81 10.18 -11.88 8.92
N GLU A 82 10.66 -12.73 8.01
CA GLU A 82 9.89 -13.83 7.42
C GLU A 82 9.35 -14.79 8.50
N ASP A 83 10.18 -15.13 9.49
CA ASP A 83 9.87 -16.06 10.58
C ASP A 83 8.91 -15.53 11.65
N ILE A 84 8.63 -14.21 11.67
CA ILE A 84 7.64 -13.66 12.61
C ILE A 84 6.24 -14.04 12.12
N PRO A 85 5.30 -14.49 12.97
CA PRO A 85 3.96 -14.84 12.50
C PRO A 85 3.12 -13.60 12.10
N PRO A 86 2.04 -13.79 11.32
CA PRO A 86 1.06 -12.73 11.04
C PRO A 86 0.58 -12.01 12.31
N GLY A 87 0.57 -10.67 12.28
CA GLY A 87 0.19 -9.83 13.41
C GLY A 87 1.37 -9.48 14.33
N SER A 88 2.60 -9.80 13.93
CA SER A 88 3.82 -9.36 14.60
C SER A 88 3.83 -9.63 16.11
N GLU A 89 3.24 -10.76 16.52
CA GLU A 89 3.10 -11.23 17.91
C GLU A 89 2.46 -10.23 18.89
N GLY A 90 1.51 -9.44 18.40
CA GLY A 90 0.75 -8.49 19.20
C GLY A 90 1.15 -7.04 18.95
N LEU A 91 2.12 -6.78 18.06
CA LEU A 91 2.42 -5.43 17.62
C LEU A 91 1.40 -4.92 16.61
N LEU A 92 0.95 -3.69 16.82
CA LEU A 92 0.13 -2.95 15.88
C LEU A 92 0.80 -1.62 15.56
N LEU A 93 0.92 -1.32 14.27
CA LEU A 93 1.54 -0.08 13.79
C LEU A 93 0.55 0.75 12.98
N LEU A 94 0.42 2.03 13.37
CA LEU A 94 -0.23 3.06 12.56
C LEU A 94 0.83 3.77 11.71
N PRO A 95 0.78 3.68 10.37
CA PRO A 95 1.89 4.10 9.50
C PRO A 95 1.92 5.62 9.21
N TYR A 96 1.22 6.45 9.97
CA TYR A 96 0.98 7.88 9.69
C TYR A 96 2.18 8.79 9.99
N PHE A 97 3.38 8.45 9.52
CA PHE A 97 4.62 9.16 9.83
C PHE A 97 4.75 10.53 9.12
N MET A 98 3.88 10.82 8.15
CA MET A 98 3.83 12.11 7.44
C MET A 98 2.41 12.70 7.46
N GLY A 99 1.66 12.46 8.54
CA GLY A 99 0.20 12.62 8.53
C GLY A 99 -0.45 11.52 7.69
N GLU A 100 -1.75 11.65 7.44
CA GLU A 100 -2.44 10.74 6.55
C GLU A 100 -3.44 11.45 5.64
N ARG A 101 -3.54 10.95 4.41
CA ARG A 101 -4.54 11.35 3.42
C ARG A 101 -5.72 10.38 3.52
N SER A 102 -6.11 9.77 2.41
CA SER A 102 -7.26 8.87 2.37
C SER A 102 -7.02 7.59 3.20
N PRO A 103 -8.05 7.07 3.89
CA PRO A 103 -9.43 7.56 3.90
C PRO A 103 -9.77 8.45 5.10
N ILE A 104 -8.79 8.81 5.94
CA ILE A 104 -9.03 9.54 7.21
C ILE A 104 -8.85 11.06 7.12
N TRP A 105 -8.09 11.53 6.13
CA TRP A 105 -7.82 12.95 5.84
C TRP A 105 -7.37 13.74 7.07
N ASP A 106 -6.34 13.23 7.74
CA ASP A 106 -5.85 13.77 9.00
C ASP A 106 -4.35 14.10 8.91
N PRO A 107 -3.99 15.37 8.65
CA PRO A 107 -2.59 15.79 8.61
C PRO A 107 -1.93 15.74 10.00
N ASP A 108 -2.72 15.72 11.09
CA ASP A 108 -2.22 15.66 12.45
C ASP A 108 -1.97 14.21 12.92
N ALA A 109 -2.39 13.21 12.13
CA ALA A 109 -2.12 11.80 12.42
C ALA A 109 -0.62 11.53 12.55
N LYS A 110 -0.24 10.63 13.47
CA LYS A 110 1.17 10.32 13.76
C LYS A 110 1.44 8.83 13.73
N GLY A 111 2.69 8.49 13.40
CA GLY A 111 3.23 7.16 13.55
C GLY A 111 3.05 6.64 14.98
N THR A 112 2.60 5.41 15.16
CA THR A 112 2.42 4.82 16.50
C THR A 112 2.66 3.33 16.46
N ILE A 113 3.35 2.82 17.48
CA ILE A 113 3.53 1.39 17.74
C ILE A 113 2.84 1.06 19.07
N ILE A 114 1.97 0.06 19.07
CA ILE A 114 1.21 -0.41 20.24
C ILE A 114 1.56 -1.89 20.47
N GLY A 115 1.66 -2.30 21.73
CA GLY A 115 1.85 -3.71 22.11
C GLY A 115 3.30 -4.12 22.39
N LEU A 116 4.25 -3.17 22.46
CA LEU A 116 5.64 -3.48 22.76
C LEU A 116 5.81 -4.18 24.12
N THR A 117 6.67 -5.19 24.13
CA THR A 117 7.13 -5.95 25.31
C THR A 117 8.61 -6.26 25.13
N LEU A 118 9.31 -6.68 26.20
CA LEU A 118 10.74 -7.03 26.15
C LEU A 118 11.06 -8.25 25.25
N TYR A 119 10.04 -9.00 24.84
CA TYR A 119 10.20 -10.10 23.89
C TYR A 119 10.46 -9.60 22.45
N HIS A 120 9.86 -8.45 22.11
CA HIS A 120 9.92 -7.93 20.76
C HIS A 120 11.31 -7.42 20.41
N THR A 121 11.69 -7.67 19.16
CA THR A 121 12.95 -7.24 18.58
C THR A 121 12.70 -6.37 17.35
N ARG A 122 13.76 -5.80 16.77
CA ARG A 122 13.65 -4.95 15.57
C ARG A 122 12.91 -5.63 14.41
N LYS A 123 13.05 -6.95 14.24
CA LYS A 123 12.38 -7.70 13.15
C LYS A 123 10.86 -7.70 13.31
N HIS A 124 10.36 -7.70 14.54
CA HIS A 124 8.93 -7.57 14.82
C HIS A 124 8.44 -6.16 14.45
N ILE A 125 9.23 -5.13 14.76
CA ILE A 125 8.89 -3.75 14.40
C ILE A 125 8.89 -3.59 12.88
N TYR A 126 9.90 -4.12 12.18
CA TYR A 126 9.94 -4.11 10.72
C TYR A 126 8.73 -4.81 10.11
N ARG A 127 8.37 -6.01 10.60
CA ARG A 127 7.17 -6.70 10.14
C ARG A 127 5.90 -5.90 10.40
N ALA A 128 5.77 -5.31 11.60
CA ALA A 128 4.63 -4.47 11.94
C ALA A 128 4.54 -3.23 11.02
N ILE A 129 5.67 -2.68 10.55
CA ILE A 129 5.69 -1.62 9.53
C ILE A 129 5.04 -2.11 8.23
N LEU A 130 5.48 -3.26 7.72
CA LEU A 130 4.95 -3.83 6.48
C LEU A 130 3.44 -4.11 6.58
N GLU A 131 3.01 -4.72 7.70
CA GLU A 131 1.61 -5.01 8.01
C GLU A 131 0.79 -3.71 8.15
N GLY A 132 1.33 -2.69 8.83
CA GLY A 132 0.74 -1.36 8.98
C GLY A 132 0.38 -0.70 7.65
N VAL A 133 1.31 -0.75 6.70
CA VAL A 133 1.06 -0.22 5.34
C VAL A 133 0.03 -1.07 4.59
N ALA A 134 0.03 -2.39 4.76
CA ALA A 134 -0.99 -3.26 4.18
C ALA A 134 -2.38 -2.98 4.75
N TYR A 135 -2.50 -2.67 6.05
CA TYR A 135 -3.77 -2.19 6.64
C TYR A 135 -4.21 -0.85 6.04
N SER A 136 -3.27 0.07 5.80
CA SER A 136 -3.60 1.35 5.16
C SER A 136 -4.14 1.17 3.74
N LEU A 137 -3.56 0.25 2.95
CA LEU A 137 -4.13 -0.15 1.65
C LEU A 137 -5.54 -0.71 1.79
N ARG A 138 -5.73 -1.68 2.70
CA ARG A 138 -7.04 -2.28 2.94
C ARG A 138 -8.08 -1.22 3.34
N HIS A 139 -7.71 -0.24 4.15
CA HIS A 139 -8.63 0.81 4.56
C HIS A 139 -9.12 1.66 3.39
N ASN A 140 -8.24 1.95 2.42
CA ASN A 140 -8.61 2.61 1.17
C ASN A 140 -9.56 1.75 0.32
N ILE A 141 -9.28 0.45 0.19
CA ILE A 141 -10.14 -0.50 -0.52
C ILE A 141 -11.53 -0.58 0.14
N GLU A 142 -11.60 -0.73 1.47
CA GLU A 142 -12.87 -0.75 2.20
C GLU A 142 -13.67 0.55 2.01
N ALA A 143 -13.00 1.72 2.01
CA ALA A 143 -13.66 2.99 1.74
C ALA A 143 -14.28 3.05 0.34
N GLY A 144 -13.66 2.37 -0.64
CA GLY A 144 -14.22 2.23 -1.98
C GLY A 144 -15.42 1.30 -2.04
N LEU A 145 -15.32 0.13 -1.42
CA LEU A 145 -16.43 -0.83 -1.31
C LEU A 145 -17.64 -0.21 -0.60
N GLU A 146 -17.41 0.57 0.47
CA GLU A 146 -18.44 1.30 1.20
C GLU A 146 -19.17 2.35 0.33
N SER A 147 -18.54 2.85 -0.72
CA SER A 147 -19.15 3.78 -1.69
C SER A 147 -19.95 3.08 -2.80
N GLY A 148 -19.99 1.75 -2.77
CA GLY A 148 -20.66 0.92 -3.78
C GLY A 148 -19.81 0.61 -5.00
N LEU A 149 -18.49 0.85 -4.96
CA LEU A 149 -17.60 0.44 -6.05
C LEU A 149 -17.54 -1.09 -6.13
N GLU A 150 -17.80 -1.61 -7.32
CA GLU A 150 -17.53 -3.01 -7.65
C GLU A 150 -16.08 -3.17 -8.09
N LEU A 151 -15.35 -4.03 -7.38
CA LEU A 151 -13.94 -4.26 -7.63
C LEU A 151 -13.75 -5.60 -8.35
N ALA A 152 -12.81 -5.63 -9.29
CA ALA A 152 -12.39 -6.88 -9.90
C ALA A 152 -11.88 -7.88 -8.85
N GLU A 153 -11.91 -9.17 -9.16
CA GLU A 153 -11.49 -10.24 -8.24
C GLU A 153 -10.00 -10.18 -7.87
N GLU A 154 -9.20 -9.40 -8.60
CA GLU A 154 -7.76 -9.29 -8.43
C GLU A 154 -7.30 -7.83 -8.35
N CYS A 155 -6.32 -7.58 -7.49
CA CYS A 155 -5.61 -6.31 -7.40
C CYS A 155 -4.33 -6.40 -8.22
N VAL A 156 -4.09 -5.42 -9.09
CA VAL A 156 -2.76 -5.24 -9.69
C VAL A 156 -1.91 -4.42 -8.71
N MET A 157 -0.69 -4.85 -8.44
CA MET A 157 0.28 -4.11 -7.64
C MET A 157 1.52 -3.78 -8.47
N VAL A 158 1.93 -2.52 -8.39
CA VAL A 158 3.17 -2.01 -8.99
C VAL A 158 3.95 -1.18 -7.95
N GLY A 159 5.14 -0.71 -8.30
CA GLY A 159 6.01 0.05 -7.42
C GLY A 159 7.09 -0.79 -6.76
N GLY A 160 7.94 -0.11 -5.98
CA GLY A 160 9.11 -0.70 -5.32
C GLY A 160 8.78 -1.85 -4.37
N ALA A 161 7.58 -1.86 -3.77
CA ALA A 161 7.15 -2.94 -2.87
C ALA A 161 7.05 -4.31 -3.56
N THR A 162 6.86 -4.36 -4.89
CA THR A 162 6.77 -5.61 -5.65
C THR A 162 8.06 -6.44 -5.63
N ARG A 163 9.19 -5.82 -5.25
CA ARG A 163 10.48 -6.49 -5.08
C ARG A 163 10.56 -7.34 -3.81
N SER A 164 9.63 -7.18 -2.87
CA SER A 164 9.54 -7.95 -1.62
C SER A 164 8.43 -9.01 -1.72
N PRO A 165 8.77 -10.30 -1.89
CA PRO A 165 7.78 -11.38 -1.88
C PRO A 165 7.00 -11.45 -0.56
N LEU A 166 7.68 -11.19 0.56
CA LEU A 166 7.09 -11.14 1.90
C LEU A 166 5.99 -10.08 1.96
N TRP A 167 6.30 -8.85 1.54
CA TRP A 167 5.34 -7.75 1.62
C TRP A 167 4.17 -7.94 0.66
N MET A 168 4.44 -8.46 -0.54
CA MET A 168 3.41 -8.81 -1.51
C MET A 168 2.43 -9.86 -0.96
N LYS A 169 2.94 -10.86 -0.24
CA LYS A 169 2.09 -11.84 0.46
C LYS A 169 1.25 -11.18 1.54
N MET A 170 1.83 -10.28 2.34
CA MET A 170 1.08 -9.53 3.36
C MET A 170 -0.03 -8.66 2.76
N PHE A 171 0.22 -7.96 1.65
CA PHE A 171 -0.85 -7.21 0.97
C PHE A 171 -2.01 -8.11 0.56
N SER A 172 -1.71 -9.29 0.00
CA SER A 172 -2.75 -10.26 -0.36
C SER A 172 -3.51 -10.76 0.87
N ASP A 173 -2.79 -11.17 1.92
CA ASP A 173 -3.39 -11.73 3.14
C ASP A 173 -4.20 -10.70 3.92
N VAL A 174 -3.77 -9.45 3.95
CA VAL A 174 -4.48 -8.38 4.67
C VAL A 174 -5.72 -7.95 3.89
N THR A 175 -5.59 -7.69 2.59
CA THR A 175 -6.71 -7.20 1.76
C THR A 175 -7.70 -8.30 1.40
N GLY A 176 -7.26 -9.55 1.35
CA GLY A 176 -8.05 -10.69 0.88
C GLY A 176 -8.15 -10.80 -0.64
N TYR A 177 -7.47 -9.94 -1.40
CA TYR A 177 -7.42 -10.02 -2.86
C TYR A 177 -6.18 -10.79 -3.33
N PRO A 178 -6.28 -11.66 -4.34
CA PRO A 178 -5.14 -12.08 -5.14
C PRO A 178 -4.43 -10.85 -5.72
N ILE A 179 -3.10 -10.82 -5.62
CA ILE A 179 -2.28 -9.72 -6.09
C ILE A 179 -1.49 -10.14 -7.33
N LYS A 180 -1.67 -9.42 -8.43
CA LYS A 180 -0.92 -9.57 -9.69
C LYS A 180 0.16 -8.51 -9.80
N THR A 181 1.35 -8.89 -10.25
CA THR A 181 2.44 -7.94 -10.59
C THR A 181 2.73 -7.93 -12.07
N LEU A 182 3.26 -6.82 -12.56
CA LEU A 182 3.75 -6.73 -13.94
C LEU A 182 5.08 -7.48 -14.08
N ALA A 183 5.29 -8.12 -15.23
CA ALA A 183 6.55 -8.80 -15.57
C ALA A 183 7.70 -7.80 -15.81
N GLN A 184 7.37 -6.57 -16.17
CA GLN A 184 8.33 -5.49 -16.33
C GLN A 184 7.89 -4.31 -15.46
N ASN A 185 8.85 -3.68 -14.78
CA ASN A 185 8.62 -2.50 -13.95
C ASN A 185 8.53 -1.23 -14.82
N VAL A 186 7.61 -1.21 -15.78
CA VAL A 186 7.30 -0.01 -16.55
C VAL A 186 5.87 0.41 -16.24
N GLU A 187 5.77 1.57 -15.57
CA GLU A 187 4.55 2.06 -14.93
C GLU A 187 4.00 3.28 -15.71
N ALA A 188 4.05 4.47 -15.11
CA ALA A 188 3.53 5.70 -15.69
C ALA A 188 4.01 6.02 -17.12
N PRO A 189 5.29 5.79 -17.51
CA PRO A 189 5.75 6.11 -18.87
C PRO A 189 5.00 5.39 -19.99
N TYR A 190 4.45 4.20 -19.73
CA TYR A 190 3.60 3.51 -20.71
C TYR A 190 2.25 4.21 -20.89
N GLY A 191 1.68 4.73 -19.79
CA GLY A 191 0.47 5.55 -19.86
C GLY A 191 0.72 6.83 -20.67
N ASP A 192 1.82 7.53 -20.42
CA ASP A 192 2.17 8.76 -21.15
C ASP A 192 2.35 8.50 -22.66
N ALA A 193 3.08 7.44 -23.02
CA ALA A 193 3.29 7.06 -24.42
C ALA A 193 1.98 6.63 -25.10
N LEU A 194 1.10 5.93 -24.38
CA LEU A 194 -0.23 5.55 -24.87
C LEU A 194 -1.09 6.79 -25.17
N LEU A 195 -1.17 7.71 -24.20
CA LEU A 195 -1.95 8.95 -24.34
C LEU A 195 -1.43 9.80 -25.49
N ALA A 196 -0.12 9.99 -25.59
CA ALA A 196 0.50 10.72 -26.70
C ALA A 196 0.26 10.02 -28.04
N GLY A 197 0.38 8.69 -28.09
CA GLY A 197 0.15 7.90 -29.29
C GLY A 197 -1.29 8.00 -29.81
N VAL A 198 -2.27 7.93 -28.92
CA VAL A 198 -3.69 8.11 -29.29
C VAL A 198 -3.97 9.56 -29.69
N GLY A 199 -3.50 10.53 -28.90
CA GLY A 199 -3.71 11.96 -29.18
C GLY A 199 -3.06 12.46 -30.48
N THR A 200 -2.00 11.79 -30.95
CA THR A 200 -1.33 12.08 -32.23
C THR A 200 -1.82 11.20 -33.39
N GLY A 201 -2.73 10.26 -33.14
CA GLY A 201 -3.25 9.31 -34.14
C GLY A 201 -2.26 8.21 -34.57
N VAL A 202 -1.12 8.08 -33.89
CA VAL A 202 -0.17 6.97 -34.08
C VAL A 202 -0.75 5.64 -33.59
N LEU A 203 -1.59 5.70 -32.54
CA LEU A 203 -2.35 4.58 -32.02
C LEU A 203 -3.84 4.80 -32.26
N ASP A 204 -4.55 3.72 -32.52
CA ASP A 204 -5.98 3.70 -32.85
C ASP A 204 -6.88 3.73 -31.61
N SER A 205 -6.38 3.30 -30.45
CA SER A 205 -7.17 3.19 -29.22
C SER A 205 -6.29 3.06 -27.97
N TYR A 206 -6.88 3.35 -26.80
CA TYR A 206 -6.25 3.11 -25.50
C TYR A 206 -6.08 1.61 -25.19
N GLU A 207 -6.83 0.74 -25.86
CA GLU A 207 -6.78 -0.71 -25.63
C GLU A 207 -5.45 -1.35 -26.03
N ARG A 208 -4.63 -0.66 -26.84
CA ARG A 208 -3.28 -1.08 -27.23
C ARG A 208 -2.35 -1.32 -26.05
N ILE A 209 -2.65 -0.76 -24.87
CA ILE A 209 -1.90 -1.01 -23.64
C ILE A 209 -1.85 -2.50 -23.27
N LYS A 210 -2.86 -3.29 -23.66
CA LYS A 210 -2.92 -4.74 -23.43
C LYS A 210 -1.82 -5.50 -24.17
N ASP A 211 -1.35 -4.95 -25.29
CA ASP A 211 -0.27 -5.55 -26.06
C ASP A 211 1.10 -5.33 -25.40
N TRP A 212 1.23 -4.24 -24.64
CA TRP A 212 2.48 -3.81 -24.00
C TRP A 212 2.67 -4.39 -22.61
N VAL A 213 1.56 -4.62 -21.89
CA VAL A 213 1.57 -5.09 -20.51
C VAL A 213 1.56 -6.62 -20.46
N ARG A 214 2.46 -7.18 -19.64
CA ARG A 214 2.50 -8.61 -19.31
C ARG A 214 2.50 -8.76 -17.80
N PHE A 215 1.71 -9.72 -17.32
CA PHE A 215 1.66 -10.06 -15.90
C PHE A 215 2.62 -11.22 -15.62
N ASP A 216 3.22 -11.22 -14.44
CA ASP A 216 4.07 -12.29 -13.95
C ASP A 216 3.23 -13.23 -13.06
N ARG A 217 3.60 -13.38 -11.78
CA ARG A 217 2.92 -14.25 -10.83
C ARG A 217 1.71 -13.58 -10.18
N THR A 218 0.75 -14.41 -9.80
CA THR A 218 -0.35 -14.05 -8.91
C THR A 218 -0.08 -14.63 -7.53
N ILE A 219 -0.14 -13.79 -6.51
CA ILE A 219 0.01 -14.18 -5.11
C ILE A 219 -1.38 -14.25 -4.49
N TYR A 220 -1.72 -15.39 -3.92
CA TYR A 220 -3.05 -15.65 -3.37
C TYR A 220 -3.08 -15.50 -1.84
N PRO A 221 -4.22 -15.04 -1.29
CA PRO A 221 -4.37 -14.88 0.15
C PRO A 221 -4.42 -16.24 0.85
N ASP A 222 -3.78 -16.32 2.01
CA ASP A 222 -3.95 -17.42 2.96
C ASP A 222 -5.13 -17.13 3.89
N LYS A 223 -6.12 -18.04 3.91
CA LYS A 223 -7.34 -17.88 4.71
C LYS A 223 -7.08 -17.80 6.22
N LYS A 224 -6.06 -18.50 6.74
CA LYS A 224 -5.68 -18.47 8.15
C LYS A 224 -5.05 -17.13 8.50
N ALA A 225 -4.10 -16.66 7.68
CA ALA A 225 -3.47 -15.35 7.87
C ALA A 225 -4.52 -14.22 7.77
N LYS A 226 -5.41 -14.27 6.77
CA LYS A 226 -6.52 -13.32 6.59
C LYS A 226 -7.38 -13.20 7.84
N LYS A 227 -7.74 -14.32 8.48
CA LYS A 227 -8.55 -14.33 9.71
C LYS A 227 -7.85 -13.61 10.87
N ILE A 228 -6.52 -13.77 10.98
CA ILE A 228 -5.73 -13.05 11.98
C ILE A 228 -5.72 -11.56 11.64
N TYR A 229 -5.39 -11.22 10.39
CA TYR A 229 -5.33 -9.83 9.93
C TYR A 229 -6.68 -9.11 10.01
N ASP A 230 -7.80 -9.80 9.90
CA ASP A 230 -9.13 -9.24 10.14
C ASP A 230 -9.30 -8.73 11.58
N GLN A 231 -8.76 -9.44 12.56
CA GLN A 231 -8.80 -9.01 13.97
C GLN A 231 -7.89 -7.80 14.19
N TYR A 232 -6.67 -7.85 13.68
CA TYR A 232 -5.75 -6.72 13.77
C TYR A 232 -6.27 -5.48 13.05
N PHE A 233 -6.97 -5.64 11.92
CA PHE A 233 -7.49 -4.52 11.18
C PHE A 233 -8.66 -3.81 11.90
N ILE A 234 -9.45 -4.55 12.69
CA ILE A 234 -10.44 -3.95 13.60
C ILE A 234 -9.72 -3.07 14.65
N GLU A 235 -8.68 -3.62 15.29
CA GLU A 235 -7.90 -2.88 16.28
C GLU A 235 -7.11 -1.72 15.66
N TYR A 236 -6.63 -1.84 14.41
CA TYR A 236 -6.00 -0.77 13.63
C TYR A 236 -6.92 0.45 13.51
N LYS A 237 -8.17 0.24 13.05
CA LYS A 237 -9.16 1.30 12.91
C LYS A 237 -9.52 1.92 14.27
N LYS A 238 -9.62 1.09 15.32
CA LYS A 238 -9.92 1.54 16.69
C LYS A 238 -8.77 2.33 17.31
N ALA A 239 -7.53 1.89 17.14
CA ALA A 239 -6.33 2.55 17.67
C ALA A 239 -6.22 3.99 17.18
N TYR A 240 -6.41 4.22 15.88
CA TYR A 240 -6.42 5.59 15.34
C TYR A 240 -7.52 6.44 15.98
N LYS A 241 -8.76 5.93 16.05
CA LYS A 241 -9.89 6.66 16.66
C LYS A 241 -9.64 7.03 18.11
N SER A 242 -8.99 6.16 18.87
CA SER A 242 -8.66 6.38 20.29
C SER A 242 -7.53 7.38 20.49
N LEU A 243 -6.60 7.50 19.54
CA LEU A 243 -5.38 8.28 19.70
C LEU A 243 -5.38 9.62 18.94
N LYS A 244 -6.28 9.83 17.97
CA LYS A 244 -6.27 11.02 17.10
C LYS A 244 -6.24 12.36 17.86
N ASP A 245 -6.98 12.47 18.97
CA ASP A 245 -7.04 13.73 19.73
C ASP A 245 -5.73 13.97 20.50
N THR A 246 -5.11 12.91 21.01
CA THR A 246 -3.77 12.94 21.59
C THR A 246 -2.72 13.29 20.53
N MET A 247 -2.76 12.66 19.35
CA MET A 247 -1.85 12.96 18.23
C MET A 247 -1.91 14.43 17.84
N LYS A 248 -3.12 14.97 17.70
CA LYS A 248 -3.35 16.39 17.41
C LYS A 248 -2.85 17.31 18.51
N THR A 249 -3.07 16.94 19.78
CA THR A 249 -2.57 17.72 20.91
C THR A 249 -1.05 17.74 20.94
N LEU A 250 -0.39 16.60 20.73
CA LEU A 250 1.07 16.50 20.66
C LEU A 250 1.65 17.34 19.53
N GLY A 251 0.97 17.46 18.38
CA GLY A 251 1.40 18.33 17.28
C GLY A 251 1.36 19.82 17.58
N LYS A 252 0.70 20.24 18.66
CA LYS A 252 0.59 21.64 19.11
C LYS A 252 1.44 21.94 20.34
N ILE A 253 1.96 20.90 21.00
CA ILE A 253 2.88 21.05 22.11
C ILE A 253 4.27 21.18 21.50
N ASN A 254 4.72 22.42 21.39
CA ASN A 254 5.94 22.90 20.73
C ASN A 254 5.83 23.00 19.21
#